data_AF-A0A016BZ03-F1
#
_entry.id   AF-A0A016BZ03-F1
#
_cell.length_a   1.000
_cell.length_b   1.000
_cell.length_c   1.000
_cell.angle_alpha   90.00
_cell.angle_beta   90.00
_cell.angle_gamma   90.00
#
_symmetry.space_group_name_H-M   'P 1'
#
loop_
_entity.id
_entity.type
_entity.pdbx_description
1 polymer ?
#
loop_
_entity_poly.entity_id
_entity_poly.type
_entity_poly.pdbx_seq_one_letter_code
_entity_poly.pdbx_strand_id
1 'polypeptide(L)'
;MSSCVFTIVAKNYIGLAQILEKSFLLYNQDVDFKIFVADELFDVSENSLPDNVYEAKKILKNVPEEQWYEMAFKYNLTEFCTSIKPFIFSYLFEERKYDKVIYLDPDILVFSTFSDILQKLDKYSILLTPHVSLLHKVYNGELSENSFLTTGVYNLGFLALKGEPEVYSFLDWWSLRLTNYCFNEQLDSYFTDQKWIDFLPCFFTSEKLLIYRDLGCNVAPWNFFERAIKVYDNGNAYVIQRNSSIENEVPLVFVHYSGYNYREILKGNIVQNNIKDDINYVDIDYLFSKYKEFLLENRELFEHYIGLDYTYNYFSNGTPLISFYRRIFRACLNKDRTLGNPFDIRGETSFYRQLGKHNLLDKSSVMVDKISRYNVPNISRKLFGVNIIMLILKKVLGMNRFLLLIRLFRAYSRYETYIFMYDWKYKKSNLFVDR
;
A
#
# COMPACT_ATOMS: atom_id res chain seq x y z
N MET A 1 20.39 -22.20 -7.33
CA MET A 1 18.98 -21.82 -7.19
C MET A 1 18.80 -20.44 -7.79
N SER A 2 17.87 -20.28 -8.72
CA SER A 2 17.58 -19.00 -9.37
C SER A 2 16.81 -18.09 -8.40
N SER A 3 17.16 -16.80 -8.36
CA SER A 3 16.53 -15.83 -7.47
C SER A 3 16.07 -14.61 -8.25
N CYS A 4 14.91 -14.07 -7.88
CA CYS A 4 14.34 -12.85 -8.48
C CYS A 4 13.92 -11.89 -7.36
N VAL A 5 14.21 -10.61 -7.56
CA VAL A 5 13.58 -9.52 -6.83
C VAL A 5 12.61 -8.82 -7.76
N PHE A 6 11.46 -8.39 -7.22
CA PHE A 6 10.51 -7.60 -7.98
C PHE A 6 9.87 -6.50 -7.15
N THR A 7 9.34 -5.51 -7.87
CA THR A 7 8.51 -4.45 -7.31
C THR A 7 7.26 -4.23 -8.18
N ILE A 8 6.24 -3.59 -7.60
CA ILE A 8 4.99 -3.26 -8.28
C ILE A 8 4.77 -1.75 -8.19
N VAL A 9 4.47 -1.14 -9.33
CA VAL A 9 4.27 0.31 -9.45
C VAL A 9 3.08 0.66 -10.32
N ALA A 10 2.52 1.86 -10.13
CA ALA A 10 1.79 2.54 -11.20
C ALA A 10 2.79 3.18 -12.18
N LYS A 11 2.35 3.60 -13.38
CA LYS A 11 3.29 4.09 -14.40
C LYS A 11 4.11 5.31 -13.95
N ASN A 12 3.55 6.10 -13.04
CA ASN A 12 4.21 7.26 -12.47
C ASN A 12 5.35 6.94 -11.49
N TYR A 13 5.48 5.68 -11.06
CA TYR A 13 6.54 5.22 -10.15
C TYR A 13 7.59 4.33 -10.84
N ILE A 14 7.51 4.15 -12.16
CA ILE A 14 8.52 3.37 -12.92
C ILE A 14 9.92 3.92 -12.67
N GLY A 15 10.10 5.24 -12.71
CA GLY A 15 11.40 5.86 -12.44
C GLY A 15 11.95 5.57 -11.04
N LEU A 16 11.09 5.50 -10.02
CA LEU A 16 11.50 5.11 -8.66
C LEU A 16 11.86 3.63 -8.57
N ALA A 17 11.07 2.75 -9.19
CA ALA A 17 11.37 1.33 -9.27
C ALA A 17 12.73 1.04 -9.93
N GLN A 18 13.09 1.80 -10.96
CA GLN A 18 14.40 1.69 -11.60
C GLN A 18 15.54 2.26 -10.73
N ILE A 19 15.28 3.25 -9.87
CA ILE A 19 16.26 3.73 -8.90
C ILE A 19 16.50 2.67 -7.81
N LEU A 20 15.43 2.02 -7.33
CA LEU A 20 15.52 0.85 -6.47
C LEU A 20 16.35 -0.26 -7.15
N GLU A 21 16.03 -0.62 -8.39
CA GLU A 21 16.80 -1.59 -9.18
C GLU A 21 18.29 -1.25 -9.20
N LYS A 22 18.64 -0.01 -9.57
CA LYS A 22 20.04 0.44 -9.63
C LYS A 22 20.73 0.28 -8.28
N SER A 23 20.10 0.72 -7.19
CA SER A 23 20.67 0.56 -5.85
C SER A 23 20.84 -0.91 -5.44
N PHE A 24 19.90 -1.78 -5.84
CA PHE A 24 19.95 -3.20 -5.56
C PHE A 24 21.09 -3.90 -6.31
N LEU A 25 21.24 -3.61 -7.61
CA LEU A 25 22.25 -4.24 -8.47
C LEU A 25 23.69 -3.82 -8.15
N LEU A 26 23.90 -2.72 -7.42
CA LEU A 26 25.24 -2.38 -6.89
C LEU A 26 25.82 -3.48 -5.99
N TYR A 27 24.96 -4.23 -5.30
CA TYR A 27 25.36 -5.23 -4.31
C TYR A 27 24.96 -6.67 -4.67
N ASN A 28 24.12 -6.85 -5.69
CA ASN A 28 23.44 -8.13 -5.97
C ASN A 28 23.35 -8.42 -7.49
N GLN A 29 24.49 -8.40 -8.19
CA GLN A 29 24.56 -8.53 -9.65
C GLN A 29 24.07 -9.90 -10.18
N ASP A 30 24.04 -10.91 -9.31
CA ASP A 30 23.67 -12.29 -9.67
C ASP A 30 22.17 -12.58 -9.51
N VAL A 31 21.36 -11.56 -9.17
CA VAL A 31 19.93 -11.69 -8.89
C VAL A 31 19.13 -10.87 -9.90
N ASP A 32 18.16 -11.51 -10.55
CA ASP A 32 17.28 -10.84 -11.52
C ASP A 32 16.40 -9.79 -10.82
N PHE A 33 16.23 -8.62 -11.43
CA PHE A 33 15.31 -7.58 -10.97
C PHE A 33 14.19 -7.35 -11.98
N LYS A 34 12.93 -7.37 -11.53
CA LYS A 34 11.74 -7.24 -12.40
C LYS A 34 10.79 -6.16 -11.88
N ILE A 35 10.25 -5.34 -12.78
CA ILE A 35 9.32 -4.25 -12.46
C ILE A 35 7.97 -4.57 -13.08
N PHE A 36 6.91 -4.60 -12.29
CA PHE A 36 5.55 -4.86 -12.76
C PHE A 36 4.69 -3.61 -12.63
N VAL A 37 4.08 -3.20 -13.74
CA VAL A 37 3.25 -1.99 -13.80
C VAL A 37 1.78 -2.36 -13.69
N ALA A 38 1.15 -1.97 -12.57
CA ALA A 38 -0.27 -2.14 -12.28
C ALA A 38 -1.10 -0.98 -12.85
N ASP A 39 -0.85 -0.62 -14.10
CA ASP A 39 -1.45 0.53 -14.80
C ASP A 39 -1.50 0.26 -16.30
N GLU A 40 -2.20 1.08 -17.07
CA GLU A 40 -2.20 1.04 -18.53
C GLU A 40 -1.04 1.88 -19.09
N LEU A 41 -0.30 1.33 -20.05
CA LEU A 41 0.94 1.92 -20.58
C LEU A 41 0.79 2.59 -21.96
N PHE A 42 -0.43 2.86 -22.44
CA PHE A 42 -0.66 3.40 -23.79
C PHE A 42 -0.02 4.78 -24.05
N ASP A 43 0.27 5.58 -23.02
CA ASP A 43 0.96 6.88 -23.14
C ASP A 43 2.49 6.76 -23.09
N VAL A 44 3.00 5.56 -22.80
CA VAL A 44 4.43 5.27 -22.76
C VAL A 44 4.75 4.45 -24.00
N SER A 45 5.68 4.93 -24.82
CA SER A 45 6.11 4.16 -26.00
C SER A 45 6.64 2.80 -25.53
N GLU A 46 6.05 1.69 -25.98
CA GLU A 46 6.53 0.35 -25.60
C GLU A 46 8.01 0.17 -25.94
N ASN A 47 8.50 0.79 -27.02
CA ASN A 47 9.91 0.79 -27.42
C ASN A 47 10.83 1.61 -26.50
N SER A 48 10.29 2.33 -25.52
CA SER A 48 11.06 3.13 -24.54
C SER A 48 11.17 2.45 -23.17
N LEU A 49 10.42 1.37 -22.95
CA LEU A 49 10.47 0.65 -21.69
C LEU A 49 11.67 -0.32 -21.68
N PRO A 50 12.41 -0.41 -20.57
CA PRO A 50 13.44 -1.42 -20.39
C PRO A 50 12.86 -2.86 -20.41
N ASP A 51 13.68 -3.83 -20.80
CA ASP A 51 13.29 -5.25 -20.96
C ASP A 51 12.79 -5.94 -19.68
N ASN A 52 13.10 -5.37 -18.51
CA ASN A 52 12.68 -5.87 -17.21
C ASN A 52 11.42 -5.17 -16.65
N VAL A 53 10.80 -4.28 -17.41
CA VAL A 53 9.53 -3.61 -17.06
C VAL A 53 8.38 -4.28 -17.81
N TYR A 54 7.38 -4.76 -17.07
CA TYR A 54 6.25 -5.50 -17.63
C TYR A 54 4.92 -4.87 -17.26
N GLU A 55 4.01 -4.76 -18.23
CA GLU A 55 2.61 -4.48 -17.97
C GLU A 55 1.96 -5.69 -17.26
N ALA A 56 1.58 -5.53 -15.99
CA ALA A 56 1.11 -6.65 -15.17
C ALA A 56 -0.14 -7.32 -15.77
N LYS A 57 -1.05 -6.54 -16.38
CA LYS A 57 -2.26 -7.05 -17.05
C LYS A 57 -1.92 -8.03 -18.18
N LYS A 58 -0.91 -7.75 -18.99
CA LYS A 58 -0.48 -8.63 -20.11
C LYS A 58 0.19 -9.91 -19.62
N ILE A 59 0.83 -9.85 -18.46
CA ILE A 59 1.56 -10.98 -17.87
C ILE A 59 0.63 -11.93 -17.13
N LEU A 60 -0.29 -11.39 -16.34
CA LEU A 60 -1.23 -12.16 -15.51
C LEU A 60 -2.42 -12.68 -16.31
N LYS A 61 -2.15 -13.54 -17.29
CA LYS A 61 -3.17 -14.10 -18.20
C LYS A 61 -4.24 -14.95 -17.50
N ASN A 62 -3.94 -15.43 -16.30
CA ASN A 62 -4.85 -16.19 -15.46
C ASN A 62 -5.85 -15.30 -14.70
N VAL A 63 -5.67 -13.98 -14.69
CA VAL A 63 -6.63 -13.01 -14.15
C VAL A 63 -7.52 -12.56 -15.30
N PRO A 64 -8.82 -12.92 -15.32
CA PRO A 64 -9.73 -12.48 -16.36
C PRO A 64 -9.81 -10.94 -16.42
N GLU A 65 -9.97 -10.40 -17.61
CA GLU A 65 -10.01 -8.94 -17.81
C GLU A 65 -11.11 -8.25 -16.98
N GLU A 66 -12.27 -8.90 -16.82
CA GLU A 66 -13.33 -8.40 -15.95
C GLU A 66 -12.87 -8.28 -14.49
N GLN A 67 -12.22 -9.32 -13.96
CA GLN A 67 -11.69 -9.32 -12.60
C GLN A 67 -10.61 -8.25 -12.41
N TRP A 68 -9.73 -8.08 -13.41
CA TRP A 68 -8.72 -7.03 -13.40
C TRP A 68 -9.36 -5.64 -13.28
N TYR A 69 -10.36 -5.34 -14.11
CA TYR A 69 -11.06 -4.06 -14.06
C TYR A 69 -11.90 -3.88 -12.79
N GLU A 70 -12.51 -4.94 -12.26
CA GLU A 70 -13.19 -4.88 -10.97
C GLU A 70 -12.24 -4.50 -9.84
N MET A 71 -11.07 -5.14 -9.77
CA MET A 71 -10.04 -4.84 -8.78
C MET A 71 -9.52 -3.42 -8.95
N ALA A 72 -9.11 -3.03 -10.15
CA ALA A 72 -8.59 -1.69 -10.45
C ALA A 72 -9.60 -0.56 -10.14
N PHE A 73 -10.90 -0.84 -10.25
CA PHE A 73 -11.96 0.14 -9.97
C PHE A 73 -12.30 0.22 -8.48
N LYS A 74 -12.49 -0.92 -7.80
CA LYS A 74 -12.90 -0.91 -6.38
C LYS A 74 -11.77 -0.49 -5.44
N TYR A 75 -10.53 -0.73 -5.84
CA TYR A 75 -9.33 -0.35 -5.10
C TYR A 75 -8.79 1.00 -5.56
N ASN A 76 -8.32 1.83 -4.63
CA ASN A 76 -7.46 2.95 -4.96
C ASN A 76 -6.09 2.47 -5.46
N LEU A 77 -5.22 3.38 -5.90
CA LEU A 77 -3.90 3.04 -6.46
C LEU A 77 -3.09 2.11 -5.55
N THR A 78 -2.93 2.47 -4.26
CA THR A 78 -2.15 1.68 -3.31
C THR A 78 -2.79 0.32 -3.03
N GLU A 79 -4.11 0.29 -2.80
CA GLU A 79 -4.90 -0.93 -2.61
C GLU A 79 -4.76 -1.87 -3.83
N PHE A 80 -4.75 -1.33 -5.05
CA PHE A 80 -4.64 -2.14 -6.27
C PHE A 80 -3.23 -2.68 -6.49
N CYS A 81 -2.21 -1.83 -6.43
CA CYS A 81 -0.81 -2.25 -6.57
C CYS A 81 -0.46 -3.37 -5.58
N THR A 82 -0.90 -3.24 -4.33
CA THR A 82 -0.66 -4.25 -3.30
C THR A 82 -1.50 -5.51 -3.52
N SER A 83 -2.71 -5.41 -4.08
CA SER A 83 -3.59 -6.56 -4.30
C SER A 83 -3.05 -7.59 -5.29
N ILE A 84 -2.23 -7.17 -6.26
CA ILE A 84 -1.71 -8.07 -7.30
C ILE A 84 -0.44 -8.83 -6.89
N LYS A 85 0.16 -8.48 -5.75
CA LYS A 85 1.39 -9.09 -5.22
C LYS A 85 1.39 -10.64 -5.21
N PRO A 86 0.37 -11.34 -4.67
CA PRO A 86 0.32 -12.80 -4.72
C PRO A 86 0.30 -13.38 -6.14
N PHE A 87 -0.35 -12.70 -7.08
CA PHE A 87 -0.43 -13.14 -8.47
C PHE A 87 0.93 -13.05 -9.16
N ILE A 88 1.68 -11.98 -8.89
CA ILE A 88 3.04 -11.81 -9.41
C ILE A 88 4.01 -12.83 -8.81
N PHE A 89 3.94 -13.11 -7.50
CA PHE A 89 4.70 -14.20 -6.89
C PHE A 89 4.40 -15.54 -7.59
N SER A 90 3.12 -15.87 -7.76
CA SER A 90 2.69 -17.12 -8.40
C SER A 90 3.23 -17.22 -9.83
N TYR A 91 3.11 -16.15 -10.63
CA TYR A 91 3.71 -16.08 -11.96
C TYR A 91 5.23 -16.30 -11.97
N LEU A 92 5.96 -15.68 -11.04
CA LEU A 92 7.43 -15.82 -10.96
C LEU A 92 7.85 -17.25 -10.58
N PHE A 93 7.10 -17.93 -9.70
CA PHE A 93 7.35 -19.32 -9.36
C PHE A 93 6.93 -20.29 -10.48
N GLU A 94 5.72 -20.13 -11.01
CA GLU A 94 5.12 -21.13 -11.89
C GLU A 94 5.55 -20.97 -13.35
N GLU A 95 5.62 -19.75 -13.87
CA GLU A 95 5.92 -19.50 -15.29
C GLU A 95 7.40 -19.20 -15.51
N ARG A 96 8.02 -18.48 -14.56
CA ARG A 96 9.45 -18.12 -14.64
C ARG A 96 10.39 -19.08 -13.91
N LYS A 97 9.84 -20.02 -13.14
CA LYS A 97 10.59 -21.10 -12.48
C LYS A 97 11.73 -20.57 -11.59
N TYR A 98 11.51 -19.44 -10.91
CA TYR A 98 12.43 -18.99 -9.88
C TYR A 98 12.31 -19.85 -8.63
N ASP A 99 13.42 -20.13 -7.95
CA ASP A 99 13.40 -20.87 -6.68
C ASP A 99 13.11 -19.96 -5.48
N LYS A 100 13.58 -18.71 -5.56
CA LYS A 100 13.46 -17.69 -4.49
C LYS A 100 12.96 -16.39 -5.10
N VAL A 101 11.94 -15.81 -4.50
CA VAL A 101 11.36 -14.55 -4.97
C VAL A 101 11.24 -13.57 -3.81
N ILE A 102 11.69 -12.33 -4.02
CA ILE A 102 11.66 -11.27 -3.02
C ILE A 102 10.87 -10.08 -3.58
N TYR A 103 9.92 -9.58 -2.81
CA TYR A 103 9.25 -8.32 -3.09
C TYR A 103 9.92 -7.18 -2.32
N LEU A 104 10.11 -6.04 -2.98
CA LEU A 104 10.49 -4.76 -2.39
C LEU A 104 9.51 -3.66 -2.82
N ASP A 105 9.07 -2.82 -1.87
CA ASP A 105 8.33 -1.60 -2.20
C ASP A 105 9.20 -0.63 -3.02
N PRO A 106 8.61 0.11 -3.97
CA PRO A 106 9.36 0.91 -4.97
C PRO A 106 10.04 2.15 -4.39
N ASP A 107 9.77 2.50 -3.13
CA ASP A 107 10.39 3.59 -2.37
C ASP A 107 11.47 3.11 -1.39
N ILE A 108 12.07 1.96 -1.69
CA ILE A 108 13.22 1.42 -0.98
C ILE A 108 14.53 1.83 -1.68
N LEU A 109 15.58 2.06 -0.87
CA LEU A 109 16.97 2.13 -1.34
C LEU A 109 17.81 1.06 -0.64
N VAL A 110 18.65 0.36 -1.41
CA VAL A 110 19.51 -0.72 -0.92
C VAL A 110 20.91 -0.22 -0.61
N PHE A 111 21.47 -0.67 0.52
CA PHE A 111 22.76 -0.24 1.08
C PHE A 111 23.76 -1.39 1.24
N SER A 112 23.33 -2.66 1.16
CA SER A 112 24.24 -3.80 1.17
C SER A 112 23.67 -5.05 0.49
N THR A 113 24.44 -6.14 0.51
CA THR A 113 24.08 -7.42 -0.14
C THR A 113 22.89 -8.11 0.54
N PHE A 114 22.07 -8.78 -0.26
CA PHE A 114 20.96 -9.63 0.17
C PHE A 114 21.40 -11.09 0.39
N SER A 115 22.71 -11.35 0.40
CA SER A 115 23.27 -12.71 0.57
C SER A 115 22.75 -13.42 1.82
N ASP A 116 22.65 -12.75 2.98
CA ASP A 116 22.08 -13.37 4.19
C ASP A 116 20.60 -13.73 3.98
N ILE A 117 19.79 -12.83 3.43
CA ILE A 117 18.37 -13.08 3.13
C ILE A 117 18.22 -14.31 2.22
N LEU A 118 19.02 -14.39 1.16
CA LEU A 118 19.01 -15.53 0.24
C LEU A 118 19.44 -16.83 0.93
N GLN A 119 20.44 -16.80 1.82
CA GLN A 119 20.85 -17.96 2.61
C GLN A 119 19.77 -18.38 3.60
N LYS A 120 19.04 -17.44 4.22
CA LYS A 120 17.90 -17.79 5.08
C LYS A 120 16.80 -18.48 4.29
N LEU A 121 16.54 -18.10 3.04
CA LEU A 121 15.59 -18.79 2.18
C LEU A 121 16.01 -20.21 1.78
N ASP A 122 17.27 -20.62 2.01
CA ASP A 122 17.63 -22.05 1.87
C ASP A 122 16.99 -22.87 2.99
N LYS A 123 16.85 -22.28 4.19
CA LYS A 123 16.33 -22.93 5.40
C LYS A 123 14.84 -22.69 5.63
N TYR A 124 14.36 -21.47 5.40
CA TYR A 124 13.01 -21.03 5.67
C TYR A 124 12.24 -20.80 4.36
N SER A 125 10.93 -20.94 4.43
CA SER A 125 10.04 -20.80 3.27
C SER A 125 9.50 -19.38 3.13
N ILE A 126 9.34 -18.68 4.26
CA ILE A 126 8.81 -17.32 4.31
C ILE A 126 9.66 -16.48 5.23
N LEU A 127 10.08 -15.32 4.73
CA LEU A 127 10.81 -14.29 5.46
C LEU A 127 10.04 -12.97 5.39
N LEU A 128 9.85 -12.35 6.54
CA LEU A 128 9.20 -11.03 6.65
C LEU A 128 9.75 -10.24 7.84
N THR A 129 9.60 -8.92 7.79
CA THR A 129 10.12 -8.01 8.83
C THR A 129 8.98 -7.43 9.65
N PRO A 130 9.10 -7.32 10.98
CA PRO A 130 8.16 -6.56 11.78
C PRO A 130 8.39 -5.05 11.59
N HIS A 131 7.38 -4.21 11.84
CA HIS A 131 7.57 -2.76 11.86
C HIS A 131 8.60 -2.37 12.95
N VAL A 132 8.41 -2.92 14.15
CA VAL A 132 9.27 -2.74 15.33
C VAL A 132 9.76 -4.09 15.83
N SER A 133 11.02 -4.17 16.24
CA SER A 133 11.67 -5.44 16.63
C SER A 133 11.92 -5.55 18.13
N LEU A 134 11.73 -4.46 18.88
CA LEU A 134 12.13 -4.34 20.27
C LEU A 134 10.93 -4.17 21.18
N LEU A 135 11.05 -4.71 22.39
CA LEU A 135 10.02 -4.61 23.41
C LEU A 135 10.22 -3.31 24.20
N HIS A 136 9.37 -2.32 23.96
CA HIS A 136 9.42 -1.03 24.65
C HIS A 136 8.44 -1.02 25.82
N LYS A 137 8.95 -0.96 27.06
CA LYS A 137 8.09 -0.86 28.26
C LYS A 137 7.27 0.43 28.27
N VAL A 138 7.85 1.51 27.77
CA VAL A 138 7.19 2.79 27.55
C VAL A 138 7.41 3.11 26.07
N TYR A 139 6.34 3.00 25.28
CA TYR A 139 6.40 3.25 23.86
C TYR A 139 6.52 4.76 23.60
N ASN A 140 7.53 5.16 22.83
CA ASN A 140 7.84 6.55 22.51
C ASN A 140 8.12 6.76 21.01
N GLY A 141 7.70 5.83 20.16
CA GLY A 141 7.82 5.98 18.71
C GLY A 141 6.79 6.95 18.12
N GLU A 142 7.14 7.55 16.99
CA GLU A 142 6.35 8.58 16.28
C GLU A 142 5.05 8.02 15.66
N LEU A 143 4.96 6.71 15.52
CA LEU A 143 3.74 6.03 15.10
C LEU A 143 3.18 5.24 16.28
N SER A 144 1.96 5.54 16.73
CA SER A 144 1.37 4.87 17.91
C SER A 144 1.25 3.34 17.76
N GLU A 145 1.30 2.59 18.86
CA GLU A 145 1.06 1.13 18.83
C GLU A 145 -0.32 0.77 18.25
N ASN A 146 -1.33 1.61 18.47
CA ASN A 146 -2.66 1.44 17.88
C ASN A 146 -2.63 1.48 16.35
N SER A 147 -1.72 2.25 15.77
CA SER A 147 -1.51 2.27 14.33
C SER A 147 -1.07 0.90 13.83
N PHE A 148 -0.10 0.24 14.48
CA PHE A 148 0.33 -1.12 14.10
C PHE A 148 -0.79 -2.14 14.26
N LEU A 149 -1.60 -2.05 15.33
CA LEU A 149 -2.76 -2.93 15.49
C LEU A 149 -3.78 -2.74 14.36
N THR A 150 -3.88 -1.53 13.83
CA THR A 150 -4.80 -1.18 12.73
C THR A 150 -4.25 -1.58 11.36
N THR A 151 -2.96 -1.41 11.11
CA THR A 151 -2.33 -1.60 9.79
C THR A 151 -1.63 -2.95 9.62
N GLY A 152 -1.48 -3.73 10.69
CA GLY A 152 -0.68 -4.96 10.72
C GLY A 152 0.67 -4.74 11.43
N VAL A 153 1.16 -5.77 12.11
CA VAL A 153 2.40 -5.68 12.90
C VAL A 153 3.66 -5.96 12.07
N TYR A 154 3.49 -6.56 10.90
CA TYR A 154 4.55 -6.78 9.91
C TYR A 154 4.47 -5.75 8.80
N ASN A 155 5.62 -5.31 8.29
CA ASN A 155 5.67 -4.38 7.16
C ASN A 155 5.90 -5.14 5.87
N LEU A 156 5.00 -4.93 4.90
CA LEU A 156 5.00 -5.66 3.63
C LEU A 156 5.67 -4.94 2.46
N GLY A 157 6.47 -3.91 2.77
CA GLY A 157 7.48 -3.41 1.84
C GLY A 157 8.62 -4.39 1.61
N PHE A 158 8.71 -5.47 2.40
CA PHE A 158 9.59 -6.61 2.16
C PHE A 158 8.85 -7.92 2.44
N LEU A 159 8.89 -8.85 1.47
CA LEU A 159 8.45 -10.22 1.64
C LEU A 159 9.31 -11.13 0.78
N ALA A 160 9.91 -12.16 1.39
CA ALA A 160 10.79 -13.11 0.72
C ALA A 160 10.20 -14.52 0.84
N LEU A 161 10.02 -15.18 -0.30
CA LEU A 161 9.36 -16.49 -0.41
C LEU A 161 10.25 -17.49 -1.15
N LYS A 162 10.19 -18.75 -0.71
CA LYS A 162 10.77 -19.90 -1.40
C LYS A 162 9.68 -20.65 -2.17
N GLY A 163 9.98 -21.07 -3.40
CA GLY A 163 9.07 -21.85 -4.22
C GLY A 163 8.88 -23.26 -3.67
N GLU A 164 7.77 -23.52 -2.99
CA GLU A 164 7.39 -24.84 -2.49
C GLU A 164 5.87 -24.97 -2.27
N PRO A 165 5.31 -26.19 -2.17
CA PRO A 165 3.87 -26.41 -2.14
C PRO A 165 3.09 -25.66 -1.06
N GLU A 166 3.65 -25.52 0.15
CA GLU A 166 3.02 -24.79 1.25
C GLU A 166 2.92 -23.28 0.96
N VAL A 167 3.95 -22.72 0.30
CA VAL A 167 3.96 -21.31 -0.13
C VAL A 167 2.94 -21.08 -1.24
N TYR A 168 2.81 -22.01 -2.19
CA TYR A 168 1.78 -21.91 -3.24
C TYR A 168 0.37 -21.92 -2.65
N SER A 169 0.11 -22.79 -1.67
CA SER A 169 -1.17 -22.80 -0.94
C SER A 169 -1.46 -21.49 -0.21
N PHE A 170 -0.41 -20.85 0.35
CA PHE A 170 -0.52 -19.52 0.94
C PHE A 170 -0.83 -18.45 -0.12
N LEU A 171 -0.17 -18.47 -1.28
CA LEU A 171 -0.42 -17.52 -2.36
C LEU A 171 -1.84 -17.65 -2.93
N ASP A 172 -2.37 -18.87 -3.05
CA ASP A 172 -3.77 -19.13 -3.42
C ASP A 172 -4.74 -18.53 -2.40
N TRP A 173 -4.51 -18.79 -1.10
CA TRP A 173 -5.33 -18.20 -0.04
C TRP A 173 -5.28 -16.67 -0.08
N TRP A 174 -4.08 -16.11 -0.21
CA TRP A 174 -3.85 -14.67 -0.15
C TRP A 174 -4.44 -13.96 -1.37
N SER A 175 -4.26 -14.51 -2.58
CA SER A 175 -4.86 -13.98 -3.81
C SER A 175 -6.38 -13.89 -3.73
N LEU A 176 -7.06 -14.89 -3.17
CA LEU A 176 -8.51 -14.86 -2.95
C LEU A 176 -8.93 -13.77 -1.96
N ARG A 177 -8.14 -13.53 -0.91
CA ARG A 177 -8.39 -12.42 0.03
C ARG A 177 -8.15 -11.08 -0.62
N LEU A 178 -7.05 -10.90 -1.34
CA LEU A 178 -6.71 -9.61 -1.94
C LEU A 178 -7.56 -9.29 -3.17
N THR A 179 -8.15 -10.29 -3.82
CA THR A 179 -9.19 -10.08 -4.83
C THR A 179 -10.39 -9.34 -4.24
N ASN A 180 -10.75 -9.62 -2.98
CA ASN A 180 -12.03 -9.17 -2.41
C ASN A 180 -11.90 -8.14 -1.27
N TYR A 181 -10.77 -8.11 -0.57
CA TYR A 181 -10.61 -7.45 0.73
C TYR A 181 -9.28 -6.68 0.88
N CYS A 182 -8.64 -6.27 -0.22
CA CYS A 182 -7.39 -5.47 -0.18
C CYS A 182 -7.64 -3.98 0.10
N PHE A 183 -8.56 -3.68 1.03
CA PHE A 183 -8.96 -2.31 1.32
C PHE A 183 -8.15 -1.70 2.47
N ASN A 184 -7.94 -0.39 2.42
CA ASN A 184 -7.59 0.41 3.59
C ASN A 184 -8.91 0.92 4.20
N GLU A 185 -9.54 0.07 5.01
CA GLU A 185 -10.84 0.33 5.65
C GLU A 185 -10.83 -0.15 7.10
N GLN A 186 -10.60 0.79 8.01
CA GLN A 186 -10.48 0.51 9.43
C GLN A 186 -11.78 -0.03 10.05
N LEU A 187 -12.95 0.36 9.51
CA LEU A 187 -14.22 -0.15 10.01
C LEU A 187 -14.42 -1.64 9.74
N ASP A 188 -13.71 -2.19 8.75
CA ASP A 188 -13.68 -3.61 8.40
C ASP A 188 -12.46 -4.34 8.98
N SER A 189 -11.58 -3.62 9.67
CA SER A 189 -10.27 -4.13 10.11
C SER A 189 -9.39 -4.60 8.95
N TYR A 190 -9.59 -4.05 7.75
CA TYR A 190 -8.75 -4.30 6.58
C TYR A 190 -7.69 -3.22 6.44
N PHE A 191 -6.48 -3.66 6.07
CA PHE A 191 -5.42 -2.76 5.64
C PHE A 191 -4.57 -3.47 4.58
N THR A 192 -4.98 -3.24 3.33
CA THR A 192 -4.32 -3.71 2.10
C THR A 192 -3.97 -5.20 2.15
N ASP A 193 -2.85 -5.56 1.54
CA ASP A 193 -2.20 -6.85 1.58
C ASP A 193 -1.60 -7.18 2.95
N GLN A 194 -1.15 -6.15 3.68
CA GLN A 194 -0.28 -6.27 4.85
C GLN A 194 -0.96 -6.92 6.05
N LYS A 195 -2.18 -6.50 6.39
CA LYS A 195 -2.84 -6.98 7.61
C LYS A 195 -3.19 -8.47 7.58
N TRP A 196 -3.34 -9.04 6.40
CA TRP A 196 -3.54 -10.48 6.23
C TRP A 196 -2.33 -11.32 6.68
N ILE A 197 -1.13 -10.72 6.71
CA ILE A 197 0.11 -11.40 7.10
C ILE A 197 0.22 -11.60 8.60
N ASP A 198 -0.59 -10.89 9.40
CA ASP A 198 -0.71 -11.13 10.84
C ASP A 198 -1.12 -12.59 11.13
N PHE A 199 -1.76 -13.29 10.17
CA PHE A 199 -2.14 -14.70 10.30
C PHE A 199 -1.01 -15.71 10.03
N LEU A 200 0.13 -15.32 9.45
CA LEU A 200 1.16 -16.28 9.07
C LEU A 200 1.67 -17.17 10.23
N PRO A 201 1.87 -16.66 11.46
CA PRO A 201 2.22 -17.50 12.61
C PRO A 201 1.17 -18.56 12.97
N CYS A 202 -0.08 -18.42 12.49
CA CYS A 202 -1.13 -19.42 12.67
C CYS A 202 -1.07 -20.52 11.60
N PHE A 203 -0.44 -20.27 10.46
CA PHE A 203 -0.39 -21.18 9.31
C PHE A 203 0.95 -21.90 9.16
N PHE A 204 2.04 -21.28 9.61
CA PHE A 204 3.40 -21.78 9.45
C PHE A 204 4.09 -21.97 10.80
N THR A 205 4.88 -23.05 10.89
CA THR A 205 5.75 -23.29 12.04
C THR A 205 6.96 -22.37 12.03
N SER A 206 7.66 -22.25 13.16
CA SER A 206 8.91 -21.50 13.27
C SER A 206 10.07 -22.11 12.46
N GLU A 207 9.92 -23.34 11.97
CA GLU A 207 10.88 -23.97 11.04
C GLU A 207 10.71 -23.47 9.61
N LYS A 208 9.50 -23.04 9.24
CA LYS A 208 9.12 -22.56 7.91
C LYS A 208 9.07 -21.04 7.81
N LEU A 209 8.59 -20.37 8.86
CA LEU A 209 8.44 -18.92 8.93
C LEU A 209 9.55 -18.30 9.78
N LEU A 210 10.31 -17.39 9.16
CA LEU A 210 11.26 -16.53 9.84
C LEU A 210 10.72 -15.10 9.94
N ILE A 211 10.39 -14.67 11.16
CA ILE A 211 10.27 -13.25 11.47
C ILE A 211 11.69 -12.69 11.58
N TYR A 212 12.13 -12.04 10.51
CA TYR A 212 13.50 -11.56 10.35
C TYR A 212 13.66 -10.21 11.06
N ARG A 213 14.28 -10.25 12.24
CA ARG A 213 14.47 -9.10 13.15
C ARG A 213 15.82 -8.41 12.99
N ASP A 214 16.46 -8.56 11.83
CA ASP A 214 17.70 -7.85 11.54
C ASP A 214 17.40 -6.34 11.46
N LEU A 215 18.05 -5.54 12.33
CA LEU A 215 17.82 -4.11 12.42
C LEU A 215 18.27 -3.35 11.17
N GLY A 216 19.18 -3.93 10.39
CA GLY A 216 19.66 -3.41 9.11
C GLY A 216 18.61 -3.48 7.99
N CYS A 217 17.57 -4.29 8.16
CA CYS A 217 16.51 -4.49 7.17
C CYS A 217 15.27 -3.66 7.50
N ASN A 218 14.69 -3.04 6.49
CA ASN A 218 13.44 -2.27 6.61
C ASN A 218 13.54 -1.13 7.64
N VAL A 219 14.66 -0.41 7.61
CA VAL A 219 14.85 0.82 8.38
C VAL A 219 13.93 1.88 7.81
N ALA A 220 13.11 2.50 8.66
CA ALA A 220 11.98 3.28 8.19
C ALA A 220 11.47 4.26 9.27
N PRO A 221 10.62 5.23 8.88
CA PRO A 221 10.05 6.23 9.79
C PRO A 221 9.43 5.68 11.08
N TRP A 222 8.76 4.52 11.01
CA TRP A 222 8.13 3.90 12.18
C TRP A 222 9.10 3.20 13.14
N ASN A 223 10.39 3.11 12.82
CA ASN A 223 11.40 2.46 13.68
C ASN A 223 12.68 3.27 13.89
N PHE A 224 12.74 4.52 13.42
CA PHE A 224 13.88 5.40 13.72
C PHE A 224 14.07 5.61 15.23
N PHE A 225 13.00 5.62 16.02
CA PHE A 225 13.10 5.74 17.49
C PHE A 225 13.83 4.59 18.17
N GLU A 226 13.93 3.41 17.53
CA GLU A 226 14.60 2.24 18.09
C GLU A 226 15.91 1.88 17.35
N ARG A 227 16.17 2.53 16.19
CA ARG A 227 17.31 2.27 15.31
C ARG A 227 18.13 3.53 15.07
N ALA A 228 19.41 3.49 15.45
CA ALA A 228 20.37 4.55 15.16
C ALA A 228 21.31 4.14 14.02
N ILE A 229 21.69 5.12 13.20
CA ILE A 229 22.58 4.95 12.06
C ILE A 229 23.99 5.37 12.47
N LYS A 230 24.95 4.49 12.20
CA LYS A 230 26.37 4.73 12.42
C LYS A 230 27.09 4.60 11.09
N VAL A 231 27.82 5.64 10.71
CA VAL A 231 28.57 5.70 9.44
C VAL A 231 30.05 5.74 9.75
N TYR A 232 30.82 4.89 9.07
CA TYR A 232 32.28 4.85 9.20
C TYR A 232 32.97 5.63 8.08
N ASP A 233 34.25 5.96 8.28
CA ASP A 233 35.07 6.73 7.33
C ASP A 233 35.19 6.07 5.95
N ASN A 234 35.01 4.74 5.87
CA ASN A 234 34.99 4.00 4.60
C ASN A 234 33.64 4.08 3.85
N GLY A 235 32.67 4.83 4.37
CA GLY A 235 31.34 5.02 3.80
C GLY A 235 30.33 3.93 4.18
N ASN A 236 30.74 2.87 4.86
CA ASN A 236 29.83 1.81 5.30
C ASN A 236 28.91 2.32 6.42
N ALA A 237 27.63 2.02 6.29
CA ALA A 237 26.61 2.35 7.27
C ALA A 237 26.12 1.08 7.99
N TYR A 238 25.94 1.22 9.29
CA TYR A 238 25.46 0.18 10.18
C TYR A 238 24.29 0.70 11.02
N VAL A 239 23.50 -0.23 11.53
CA VAL A 239 22.39 0.03 12.43
C VAL A 239 22.74 -0.49 13.82
N ILE A 240 22.57 0.38 14.81
CA ILE A 240 22.68 0.05 16.23
C ILE A 240 21.32 0.25 16.89
N GLN A 241 21.04 -0.55 17.92
CA GLN A 241 19.85 -0.37 18.73
C GLN A 241 19.96 0.92 19.56
N ARG A 242 18.95 1.80 19.50
CA ARG A 242 18.86 2.96 20.40
C ARG A 242 18.55 2.52 21.82
N ASN A 243 19.12 3.23 22.79
CA ASN A 243 18.84 3.08 24.22
C ASN A 243 19.08 1.66 24.76
N SER A 244 20.00 0.89 24.14
CA SER A 244 20.39 -0.44 24.59
C SER A 244 21.79 -0.43 25.19
N SER A 245 21.99 -1.23 26.23
CA SER A 245 23.31 -1.52 26.79
C SER A 245 24.05 -2.61 26.01
N ILE A 246 23.39 -3.23 25.02
CA ILE A 246 23.98 -4.26 24.17
C ILE A 246 24.48 -3.57 22.89
N GLU A 247 25.79 -3.59 22.70
CA GLU A 247 26.45 -3.15 21.46
C GLU A 247 26.26 -4.23 20.38
N ASN A 248 25.05 -4.37 19.86
CA ASN A 248 24.83 -5.14 18.64
C ASN A 248 24.75 -4.19 17.45
N GLU A 249 25.66 -4.38 16.51
CA GLU A 249 25.81 -3.56 15.32
C GLU A 249 25.68 -4.47 14.09
N VAL A 250 24.77 -4.12 13.19
CA VAL A 250 24.49 -4.89 11.97
C VAL A 250 24.58 -3.99 10.74
N PRO A 251 25.01 -4.50 9.57
CA PRO A 251 25.08 -3.68 8.36
C PRO A 251 23.72 -3.08 8.00
N LEU A 252 23.69 -1.83 7.53
CA LEU A 252 22.48 -1.27 6.91
C LEU A 252 22.24 -2.00 5.58
N VAL A 253 21.09 -2.65 5.44
CA VAL A 253 20.73 -3.45 4.25
C VAL A 253 19.82 -2.69 3.33
N PHE A 254 18.69 -2.19 3.83
CA PHE A 254 17.79 -1.37 3.03
C PHE A 254 16.92 -0.45 3.89
N VAL A 255 16.61 0.72 3.33
CA VAL A 255 15.79 1.77 3.95
C VAL A 255 14.52 1.94 3.15
N HIS A 256 13.38 1.99 3.83
CA HIS A 256 12.06 2.20 3.23
C HIS A 256 11.61 3.64 3.48
N TYR A 257 11.57 4.45 2.42
CA TYR A 257 11.23 5.88 2.48
C TYR A 257 9.71 6.09 2.41
N SER A 258 8.97 5.31 3.19
CA SER A 258 7.51 5.30 3.16
C SER A 258 6.91 6.65 3.51
N GLY A 259 5.99 7.12 2.66
CA GLY A 259 5.20 8.33 2.90
C GLY A 259 5.93 9.65 2.64
N TYR A 260 7.21 9.63 2.28
CA TYR A 260 7.94 10.85 1.96
C TYR A 260 7.55 11.43 0.60
N ASN A 261 7.67 12.75 0.48
CA ASN A 261 7.55 13.43 -0.80
C ASN A 261 8.90 13.47 -1.53
N TYR A 262 9.09 12.60 -2.51
CA TYR A 262 10.35 12.47 -3.26
C TYR A 262 10.72 13.73 -4.05
N ARG A 263 9.73 14.51 -4.52
CA ARG A 263 10.01 15.80 -5.19
C ARG A 263 10.56 16.84 -4.22
N GLU A 264 10.14 16.79 -2.96
CA GLU A 264 10.68 17.66 -1.91
C GLU A 264 12.08 17.20 -1.47
N ILE A 265 12.32 15.89 -1.37
CA ILE A 265 13.68 15.35 -1.10
C ILE A 265 14.67 15.83 -2.16
N LEU A 266 14.29 15.79 -3.44
CA LEU A 266 15.13 16.29 -4.54
C LEU A 266 15.52 17.77 -4.36
N LYS A 267 14.61 18.59 -3.80
CA LYS A 267 14.86 20.00 -3.47
C LYS A 267 15.64 20.21 -2.17
N GLY A 268 15.88 19.14 -1.40
CA GLY A 268 16.52 19.20 -0.07
C GLY A 268 15.56 19.39 1.10
N ASN A 269 14.25 19.25 0.89
CA ASN A 269 13.24 19.33 1.93
C ASN A 269 12.77 17.92 2.33
N ILE A 270 12.59 17.67 3.64
CA ILE A 270 12.02 16.40 4.13
C ILE A 270 10.57 16.62 4.49
N VAL A 271 9.65 16.04 3.72
CA VAL A 271 8.20 16.14 3.94
C VAL A 271 7.61 14.74 4.06
N GLN A 272 7.15 14.40 5.27
CA GLN A 272 6.51 13.13 5.61
C GLN A 272 4.98 13.28 5.61
N ASN A 273 4.28 12.46 4.84
CA ASN A 273 2.82 12.58 4.66
C ASN A 273 2.00 11.57 5.48
N ASN A 274 2.58 10.45 5.90
CA ASN A 274 1.83 9.36 6.56
C ASN A 274 2.05 9.30 8.09
N ILE A 275 3.18 9.80 8.60
CA ILE A 275 3.45 10.00 10.03
C ILE A 275 3.36 11.48 10.33
N LYS A 276 2.62 11.83 11.39
CA LYS A 276 2.32 13.23 11.73
C LYS A 276 3.22 13.82 12.81
N ASP A 277 3.80 12.97 13.65
CA ASP A 277 4.71 13.40 14.70
C ASP A 277 6.07 13.74 14.06
N ASP A 278 6.75 14.74 14.62
CA ASP A 278 8.02 15.21 14.09
C ASP A 278 9.11 14.14 14.31
N ILE A 279 9.72 13.70 13.22
CA ILE A 279 10.84 12.77 13.22
C ILE A 279 12.14 13.58 13.29
N ASN A 280 12.76 13.63 14.48
CA ASN A 280 13.93 14.47 14.73
C ASN A 280 15.12 13.64 15.23
N TYR A 281 15.75 12.90 14.31
CA TYR A 281 16.99 12.16 14.57
C TYR A 281 18.11 12.71 13.67
N VAL A 282 19.25 13.11 14.24
CA VAL A 282 20.35 13.69 13.43
C VAL A 282 21.03 12.62 12.59
N ASP A 283 21.11 11.39 13.11
CA ASP A 283 21.82 10.30 12.45
C ASP A 283 21.09 9.76 11.20
N ILE A 284 19.79 10.02 11.04
CA ILE A 284 19.06 9.64 9.81
C ILE A 284 19.28 10.62 8.65
N ASP A 285 19.88 11.79 8.88
CA ASP A 285 20.20 12.76 7.81
C ASP A 285 21.09 12.15 6.72
N TYR A 286 21.95 11.21 7.10
CA TYR A 286 22.75 10.43 6.16
C TYR A 286 21.87 9.64 5.18
N LEU A 287 20.77 9.04 5.66
CA LEU A 287 19.85 8.25 4.83
C LEU A 287 19.17 9.12 3.76
N PHE A 288 18.73 10.32 4.13
CA PHE A 288 18.10 11.25 3.18
C PHE A 288 19.10 11.87 2.22
N SER A 289 20.31 12.16 2.70
CA SER A 289 21.40 12.66 1.85
C SER A 289 21.73 11.64 0.76
N LYS A 290 21.84 10.35 1.13
CA LYS A 290 22.08 9.25 0.19
C LYS A 290 20.94 9.06 -0.80
N TYR A 291 19.69 9.11 -0.33
CA TYR A 291 18.58 8.96 -1.26
C TYR A 291 18.45 10.14 -2.23
N LYS A 292 18.71 11.37 -1.76
CA LYS A 292 18.77 12.56 -2.61
C LYS A 292 19.88 12.44 -3.66
N GLU A 293 21.05 11.94 -3.31
CA GLU A 293 22.15 11.67 -4.24
C GLU A 293 21.69 10.74 -5.38
N PHE A 294 21.10 9.59 -5.04
CA PHE A 294 20.54 8.65 -6.03
C PHE A 294 19.44 9.28 -6.89
N LEU A 295 18.53 10.07 -6.31
CA LEU A 295 17.49 10.78 -7.06
C LEU A 295 18.09 11.81 -8.03
N LEU A 296 19.17 12.50 -7.66
CA LEU A 296 19.86 13.48 -8.51
C LEU A 296 20.62 12.81 -9.65
N GLU A 297 21.34 11.73 -9.37
CA GLU A 297 22.04 10.93 -10.40
C GLU A 297 21.07 10.35 -11.44
N ASN A 298 19.83 10.09 -11.04
CA ASN A 298 18.79 9.51 -11.88
C ASN A 298 17.64 10.49 -12.17
N ARG A 299 17.92 11.79 -12.13
CA ARG A 299 16.90 12.84 -12.20
C ARG A 299 16.03 12.77 -13.44
N GLU A 300 16.62 12.59 -14.61
CA GLU A 300 15.88 12.52 -15.87
C GLU A 300 14.88 11.36 -15.85
N LEU A 301 15.31 10.20 -15.32
CA LEU A 301 14.48 9.02 -15.18
C LEU A 301 13.32 9.26 -14.20
N PHE A 302 13.61 9.86 -13.05
CA PHE A 302 12.61 10.20 -12.05
C PHE A 302 11.58 11.20 -12.61
N GLU A 303 12.03 12.30 -13.20
CA GLU A 303 11.18 13.38 -13.71
C GLU A 303 10.34 12.93 -14.92
N HIS A 304 10.84 12.00 -15.74
CA HIS A 304 10.10 11.44 -16.87
C HIS A 304 8.79 10.76 -16.45
N TYR A 305 8.82 9.96 -15.38
CA TYR A 305 7.66 9.18 -14.96
C TYR A 305 6.82 9.86 -13.87
N ILE A 306 7.41 10.56 -12.90
CA ILE A 306 6.71 11.04 -11.69
C ILE A 306 5.56 12.03 -11.98
N GLY A 307 5.51 12.60 -13.18
CA GLY A 307 4.44 13.48 -13.65
C GLY A 307 3.26 12.78 -14.31
N LEU A 308 3.38 11.50 -14.64
CA LEU A 308 2.33 10.75 -15.33
C LEU A 308 1.11 10.53 -14.43
N ASP A 309 -0.06 10.53 -15.06
CA ASP A 309 -1.34 10.27 -14.39
C ASP A 309 -1.60 8.77 -14.28
N TYR A 310 -2.04 8.29 -13.12
CA TYR A 310 -2.48 6.90 -12.95
C TYR A 310 -3.81 6.66 -13.69
N THR A 311 -3.86 5.71 -14.63
CA THR A 311 -5.00 5.58 -15.56
C THR A 311 -6.29 5.23 -14.84
N TYR A 312 -6.22 4.30 -13.89
CA TYR A 312 -7.40 3.83 -13.15
C TYR A 312 -7.93 4.84 -12.11
N ASN A 313 -7.47 6.09 -12.12
CA ASN A 313 -8.12 7.21 -11.44
C ASN A 313 -9.16 7.94 -12.31
N TYR A 314 -9.42 7.49 -13.53
CA TYR A 314 -10.33 8.18 -14.45
C TYR A 314 -11.28 7.20 -15.13
N PHE A 315 -12.52 7.64 -15.37
CA PHE A 315 -13.41 7.00 -16.36
C PHE A 315 -12.86 7.19 -17.78
N SER A 316 -13.37 6.43 -18.76
CA SER A 316 -12.88 6.47 -20.16
C SER A 316 -13.03 7.83 -20.86
N ASN A 317 -13.78 8.78 -20.28
CA ASN A 317 -13.90 10.16 -20.77
C ASN A 317 -13.03 11.18 -20.00
N GLY A 318 -12.14 10.72 -19.12
CA GLY A 318 -11.28 11.58 -18.29
C GLY A 318 -11.95 12.11 -17.02
N THR A 319 -13.18 11.72 -16.69
CA THR A 319 -13.81 12.12 -15.42
C THR A 319 -13.06 11.48 -14.24
N PRO A 320 -12.58 12.23 -13.23
CA PRO A 320 -11.90 11.65 -12.08
C PRO A 320 -12.78 10.72 -11.24
N LEU A 321 -12.17 9.65 -10.73
CA LEU A 321 -12.76 8.70 -9.80
C LEU A 321 -12.47 9.13 -8.36
N ILE A 322 -13.54 9.41 -7.60
CA ILE A 322 -13.46 9.63 -6.15
C ILE A 322 -13.74 8.34 -5.37
N SER A 323 -13.30 8.27 -4.12
CA SER A 323 -13.49 7.09 -3.25
C SER A 323 -14.94 6.67 -3.14
N PHE A 324 -15.88 7.63 -3.16
CA PHE A 324 -17.31 7.33 -3.12
C PHE A 324 -17.74 6.39 -4.26
N TYR A 325 -17.29 6.63 -5.50
CA TYR A 325 -17.65 5.77 -6.63
C TYR A 325 -17.09 4.36 -6.49
N ARG A 326 -15.83 4.24 -6.04
CA ARG A 326 -15.16 2.96 -5.80
C ARG A 326 -15.91 2.13 -4.75
N ARG A 327 -16.35 2.78 -3.67
CA ARG A 327 -17.10 2.15 -2.58
C ARG A 327 -18.53 1.79 -2.99
N ILE A 328 -19.24 2.65 -3.73
CA ILE A 328 -20.56 2.29 -4.28
C ILE A 328 -20.45 1.10 -5.25
N PHE A 329 -19.38 1.02 -6.02
CA PHE A 329 -19.10 -0.12 -6.88
C PHE A 329 -18.86 -1.41 -6.06
N ARG A 330 -18.02 -1.37 -5.01
CA ARG A 330 -17.88 -2.48 -4.04
C ARG A 330 -19.23 -2.92 -3.48
N ALA A 331 -20.09 -1.97 -3.11
CA ALA A 331 -21.44 -2.28 -2.62
C ALA A 331 -22.30 -2.99 -3.66
N CYS A 332 -22.17 -2.65 -4.94
CA CYS A 332 -22.86 -3.35 -6.03
C CYS A 332 -22.35 -4.78 -6.22
N LEU A 333 -21.02 -5.01 -6.15
CA LEU A 333 -20.43 -6.34 -6.21
C LEU A 333 -20.92 -7.22 -5.05
N ASN A 334 -20.99 -6.69 -3.83
CA ASN A 334 -21.54 -7.42 -2.67
C ASN A 334 -23.04 -7.74 -2.77
N LYS A 335 -23.75 -7.17 -3.75
CA LYS A 335 -25.14 -7.50 -4.09
C LYS A 335 -25.23 -8.34 -5.36
N ASP A 336 -24.13 -9.02 -5.73
CA ASP A 336 -24.03 -9.95 -6.84
C ASP A 336 -24.41 -9.30 -8.19
N ARG A 337 -24.09 -8.00 -8.36
CA ARG A 337 -24.31 -7.30 -9.64
C ARG A 337 -23.09 -7.42 -10.55
N THR A 338 -23.31 -7.93 -11.75
CA THR A 338 -22.36 -7.82 -12.87
C THR A 338 -22.52 -6.45 -13.53
N LEU A 339 -21.43 -5.68 -13.61
CA LEU A 339 -21.44 -4.32 -14.14
C LEU A 339 -20.52 -4.14 -15.37
N GLY A 340 -19.92 -5.22 -15.88
CA GLY A 340 -18.96 -5.16 -16.98
C GLY A 340 -17.75 -4.30 -16.62
N ASN A 341 -17.11 -3.68 -17.61
CA ASN A 341 -16.01 -2.74 -17.35
C ASN A 341 -16.56 -1.44 -16.71
N PRO A 342 -16.27 -1.17 -15.43
CA PRO A 342 -16.83 -0.01 -14.72
C PRO A 342 -16.22 1.33 -15.12
N PHE A 343 -15.10 1.33 -15.84
CA PHE A 343 -14.46 2.54 -16.37
C PHE A 343 -15.13 3.04 -17.66
N ASP A 344 -15.81 2.19 -18.42
CA ASP A 344 -16.46 2.58 -19.68
C ASP A 344 -17.75 3.38 -19.41
N ILE A 345 -17.89 4.52 -20.08
CA ILE A 345 -19.08 5.37 -20.02
C ILE A 345 -20.16 4.98 -21.04
N ARG A 346 -19.82 4.12 -22.02
CA ARG A 346 -20.72 3.70 -23.10
C ARG A 346 -21.69 2.63 -22.64
N GLY A 347 -22.86 2.57 -23.27
CA GLY A 347 -23.94 1.64 -22.93
C GLY A 347 -24.87 2.18 -21.84
N GLU A 348 -26.18 1.92 -21.98
CA GLU A 348 -27.20 2.45 -21.06
C GLU A 348 -27.09 1.91 -19.63
N THR A 349 -26.52 0.72 -19.47
CA THR A 349 -26.35 0.03 -18.19
C THR A 349 -24.99 0.27 -17.54
N SER A 350 -24.15 1.14 -18.11
CA SER A 350 -22.82 1.41 -17.54
C SER A 350 -22.91 2.03 -16.15
N PHE A 351 -21.91 1.73 -15.32
CA PHE A 351 -21.83 2.26 -13.96
C PHE A 351 -21.85 3.80 -13.96
N TYR A 352 -21.10 4.43 -14.87
CA TYR A 352 -21.04 5.88 -15.04
C TYR A 352 -22.40 6.51 -15.37
N ARG A 353 -23.13 5.98 -16.36
CA ARG A 353 -24.43 6.56 -16.75
C ARG A 353 -25.46 6.44 -15.64
N GLN A 354 -25.40 5.34 -14.89
CA GLN A 354 -26.27 5.15 -13.73
C GLN A 354 -25.97 6.15 -12.61
N LEU A 355 -24.69 6.45 -12.33
CA LEU A 355 -24.33 7.56 -11.43
C LEU A 355 -24.90 8.90 -11.93
N GLY A 356 -24.78 9.19 -13.24
CA GLY A 356 -25.30 10.41 -13.85
C GLY A 356 -26.83 10.54 -13.75
N LYS A 357 -27.57 9.46 -14.05
CA LYS A 357 -29.03 9.40 -13.94
C LYS A 357 -29.54 9.75 -12.54
N HIS A 358 -28.76 9.41 -11.51
CA HIS A 358 -29.08 9.66 -10.11
C HIS A 358 -28.41 10.93 -9.53
N ASN A 359 -27.81 11.78 -10.37
CA ASN A 359 -27.11 13.00 -9.96
C ASN A 359 -25.98 12.77 -8.94
N LEU A 360 -25.28 11.63 -9.06
CA LEU A 360 -24.17 11.27 -8.16
C LEU A 360 -22.79 11.68 -8.68
N LEU A 361 -22.70 12.13 -9.94
CA LEU A 361 -21.44 12.63 -10.50
C LEU A 361 -21.12 14.01 -9.91
N ASP A 362 -19.96 14.10 -9.26
CA ASP A 362 -19.38 15.33 -8.76
C ASP A 362 -19.10 16.29 -9.92
N LYS A 363 -19.62 17.51 -9.79
CA LYS A 363 -19.43 18.63 -10.73
C LYS A 363 -18.48 19.68 -10.16
N SER A 364 -17.99 19.47 -8.93
CA SER A 364 -17.11 20.38 -8.24
C SER A 364 -15.65 20.18 -8.67
N SER A 365 -14.86 21.24 -8.56
CA SER A 365 -13.40 21.16 -8.72
C SER A 365 -12.69 20.73 -7.43
N VAL A 366 -13.43 20.38 -6.38
CA VAL A 366 -12.87 20.08 -5.06
C VAL A 366 -12.54 18.58 -4.99
N MET A 367 -11.27 18.26 -4.77
CA MET A 367 -10.85 16.88 -4.52
C MET A 367 -11.20 16.46 -3.09
N VAL A 368 -12.43 16.00 -2.89
CA VAL A 368 -12.97 15.60 -1.57
C VAL A 368 -12.08 14.58 -0.85
N ASP A 369 -11.47 13.65 -1.59
CA ASP A 369 -10.58 12.62 -1.03
C ASP A 369 -9.27 13.20 -0.43
N LYS A 370 -8.90 14.44 -0.77
CA LYS A 370 -7.73 15.12 -0.18
C LYS A 370 -8.07 15.88 1.11
N ILE A 371 -9.35 15.94 1.49
CA ILE A 371 -9.81 16.64 2.69
C ILE A 371 -9.80 15.68 3.88
N SER A 372 -9.15 16.09 4.97
CA SER A 372 -9.09 15.38 6.24
C SER A 372 -9.45 16.31 7.39
N ARG A 373 -9.73 15.76 8.58
CA ARG A 373 -10.01 16.56 9.80
C ARG A 373 -8.96 17.63 10.14
N TYR A 374 -7.76 17.53 9.57
CA TYR A 374 -6.64 18.45 9.83
C TYR A 374 -6.62 19.64 8.86
N ASN A 375 -7.21 19.52 7.68
CA ASN A 375 -7.19 20.58 6.66
C ASN A 375 -8.59 21.13 6.34
N VAL A 376 -9.65 20.68 7.03
CA VAL A 376 -10.98 21.28 6.92
C VAL A 376 -10.94 22.72 7.44
N PRO A 377 -11.26 23.74 6.62
CA PRO A 377 -11.33 25.12 7.09
C PRO A 377 -12.44 25.30 8.12
N ASN A 378 -12.15 26.09 9.17
CA ASN A 378 -13.08 26.45 10.25
C ASN A 378 -13.69 25.23 10.97
N ILE A 379 -12.92 24.15 11.15
CA ILE A 379 -13.43 22.91 11.73
C ILE A 379 -14.06 23.11 13.12
N SER A 380 -13.48 23.96 13.97
CA SER A 380 -14.04 24.24 15.31
C SER A 380 -15.46 24.81 15.26
N ARG A 381 -15.75 25.72 14.31
CA ARG A 381 -17.09 26.30 14.14
C ARG A 381 -18.07 25.27 13.59
N LYS A 382 -17.62 24.43 12.65
CA LYS A 382 -18.43 23.32 12.12
C LYS A 382 -18.76 22.29 13.20
N LEU A 383 -17.79 21.91 14.01
CA LEU A 383 -17.96 21.00 15.15
C LEU A 383 -18.93 21.58 16.19
N PHE A 384 -18.84 22.88 16.49
CA PHE A 384 -19.80 23.54 17.35
C PHE A 384 -21.24 23.39 16.83
N GLY A 385 -21.47 23.66 15.53
CA GLY A 385 -22.78 23.48 14.91
C GLY A 385 -23.30 22.03 14.99
N VAL A 386 -22.43 21.05 14.69
CA VAL A 386 -22.77 19.62 14.82
C VAL A 386 -23.15 19.27 16.26
N ASN A 387 -22.41 19.76 17.25
CA ASN A 387 -22.70 19.50 18.66
C ASN A 387 -24.06 20.06 19.09
N ILE A 388 -24.45 21.25 18.60
CA ILE A 388 -25.79 21.81 18.84
C ILE A 388 -26.88 20.90 18.24
N ILE A 389 -26.69 20.42 17.00
CA ILE A 389 -27.62 19.46 16.37
C ILE A 389 -27.75 18.19 17.22
N MET A 390 -26.63 17.63 17.70
CA MET A 390 -26.64 16.44 18.54
C MET A 390 -27.39 16.67 19.86
N LEU A 391 -27.26 17.84 20.48
CA LEU A 391 -28.02 18.21 21.68
C LEU A 391 -29.52 18.32 21.40
N ILE A 392 -29.91 18.89 20.26
CA ILE A 392 -31.31 18.98 19.82
C ILE A 392 -31.88 17.57 19.58
N LEU A 393 -31.17 16.72 18.84
CA LEU A 393 -31.59 15.33 18.59
C LEU A 393 -31.75 14.55 19.90
N LYS A 394 -30.83 14.71 20.85
CA LYS A 394 -30.95 14.12 22.19
C LYS A 394 -32.21 14.60 22.91
N LYS A 395 -32.50 15.90 22.86
CA LYS A 395 -33.68 16.49 23.52
C LYS A 395 -34.99 15.98 22.92
N VAL A 396 -35.07 15.84 21.60
CA VAL A 396 -36.28 15.40 20.87
C VAL A 396 -36.52 13.90 21.02
N LEU A 397 -35.46 13.08 20.91
CA LEU A 397 -35.58 11.62 20.91
C LEU A 397 -35.60 11.01 22.32
N GLY A 398 -35.05 11.73 23.31
CA GLY A 398 -34.70 11.17 24.61
C GLY A 398 -33.41 10.34 24.55
N MET A 399 -32.82 10.06 25.72
CA MET A 399 -31.48 9.47 25.81
C MET A 399 -31.36 8.09 25.15
N ASN A 400 -32.30 7.18 25.39
CA ASN A 400 -32.23 5.81 24.88
C ASN A 400 -32.27 5.76 23.34
N ARG A 401 -33.20 6.49 22.72
CA ARG A 401 -33.32 6.54 21.25
C ARG A 401 -32.14 7.29 20.62
N PHE A 402 -31.61 8.31 21.29
CA PHE A 402 -30.40 9.00 20.85
C PHE A 402 -29.17 8.07 20.83
N LEU A 403 -29.00 7.22 21.85
CA LEU A 403 -27.92 6.23 21.85
C LEU A 403 -28.08 5.21 20.71
N LEU A 404 -29.30 4.79 20.38
CA LEU A 404 -29.57 3.95 19.20
C LEU A 404 -29.24 4.68 17.89
N LEU A 405 -29.55 5.97 17.79
CA LEU A 405 -29.18 6.81 16.64
C LEU A 405 -27.65 6.92 16.47
N ILE A 406 -26.90 7.10 17.57
CA ILE A 406 -25.42 7.11 17.51
C ILE A 406 -24.90 5.78 16.98
N ARG A 407 -25.47 4.64 17.43
CA ARG A 407 -25.10 3.32 16.90
C ARG A 407 -25.40 3.20 15.40
N LEU A 408 -26.54 3.74 14.96
CA LEU A 408 -26.92 3.76 13.55
C LEU A 408 -25.95 4.61 12.70
N PHE A 409 -25.48 5.76 13.21
CA PHE A 409 -24.51 6.60 12.51
C PHE A 409 -23.20 5.88 12.18
N ARG A 410 -22.76 4.92 13.01
CA ARG A 410 -21.59 4.10 12.68
C ARG A 410 -21.80 3.22 11.44
N ALA A 411 -23.01 2.71 11.23
CA ALA A 411 -23.32 1.96 10.02
C ALA A 411 -23.47 2.87 8.79
N TYR A 412 -23.98 4.09 8.99
CA TYR A 412 -24.15 5.11 7.94
C TYR A 412 -22.91 5.97 7.67
N SER A 413 -21.80 5.75 8.37
CA SER A 413 -20.53 6.43 8.06
C SER A 413 -19.83 5.82 6.84
N ARG A 414 -20.29 4.67 6.34
CA ARG A 414 -19.73 3.96 5.17
C ARG A 414 -20.36 4.46 3.87
N TYR A 415 -19.55 4.70 2.85
CA TYR A 415 -20.04 5.09 1.53
C TYR A 415 -20.90 4.00 0.89
N GLU A 416 -20.56 2.73 1.11
CA GLU A 416 -21.30 1.57 0.64
C GLU A 416 -22.76 1.56 1.11
N THR A 417 -23.03 2.07 2.31
CA THR A 417 -24.38 2.15 2.88
C THR A 417 -25.30 3.07 2.06
N TYR A 418 -24.75 3.92 1.21
CA TYR A 418 -25.49 4.82 0.32
C TYR A 418 -25.79 4.23 -1.06
N ILE A 419 -25.60 2.92 -1.27
CA ILE A 419 -25.98 2.23 -2.52
C ILE A 419 -27.44 2.49 -2.94
N PHE A 420 -28.35 2.79 -2.00
CA PHE A 420 -29.73 3.14 -2.33
C PHE A 420 -29.87 4.43 -3.14
N MET A 421 -28.88 5.33 -3.08
CA MET A 421 -28.83 6.54 -3.92
C MET A 421 -28.50 6.18 -5.37
N TYR A 422 -27.71 5.12 -5.57
CA TYR A 422 -27.40 4.57 -6.89
C TYR A 422 -28.53 3.69 -7.44
N ASP A 423 -29.20 2.92 -6.59
CA ASP A 423 -30.36 2.12 -6.97
C ASP A 423 -31.37 2.01 -5.82
N TRP A 424 -32.52 2.66 -6.00
CA TRP A 424 -33.57 2.79 -4.99
C TRP A 424 -34.12 1.45 -4.48
N LYS A 425 -33.94 0.35 -5.23
CA LYS A 425 -34.36 -0.99 -4.79
C LYS A 425 -33.70 -1.38 -3.46
N TYR A 426 -32.52 -0.84 -3.16
CA TYR A 426 -31.78 -1.16 -1.93
C TYR A 426 -32.16 -0.33 -0.71
N LYS A 427 -33.12 0.61 -0.79
CA LYS A 427 -33.50 1.52 0.32
C LYS A 427 -33.88 0.84 1.65
N LYS A 428 -34.23 -0.46 1.63
CA LYS A 428 -34.56 -1.27 2.81
C LYS A 428 -33.47 -2.30 3.18
N SER A 429 -32.43 -2.43 2.36
CA SER A 429 -31.37 -3.45 2.48
C SER A 429 -29.99 -2.86 2.15
N ASN A 430 -29.80 -1.57 2.47
CA ASN A 430 -28.63 -0.77 2.11
C ASN A 430 -27.51 -0.85 3.15
N LEU A 431 -27.80 -1.27 4.39
CA LEU A 431 -26.76 -1.46 5.39
C LEU A 431 -25.70 -2.42 4.82
N PHE A 432 -24.48 -1.91 4.76
CA PHE A 432 -23.37 -2.69 4.25
C PHE A 432 -22.85 -3.63 5.32
N VAL A 433 -22.79 -4.91 4.96
CA VAL A 433 -22.22 -6.00 5.75
C VAL A 433 -21.40 -6.80 4.76
N ASP A 434 -20.10 -6.95 5.02
CA ASP A 434 -19.26 -7.86 4.23
C ASP A 434 -19.82 -9.28 4.37
N ARG A 435 -19.95 -9.98 3.24
CA ARG A 435 -20.47 -11.35 3.19
C ARG A 435 -19.36 -12.37 3.30
#